data_AF-A0A7V9Z8X8-F1
#
_entry.id   AF-A0A7V9Z8X8-F1
#
_cell.length_a   1.000
_cell.length_b   1.000
_cell.length_c   1.000
_cell.angle_alpha   90.00
_cell.angle_beta   90.00
_cell.angle_gamma   90.00
#
_symmetry.space_group_name_H-M   'P 1'
#
loop_
_entity.id
_entity.type
_entity.pdbx_description
1 polymer ?
#
loop_
_entity_poly.entity_id
_entity_poly.type
_entity_poly.pdbx_seq_one_letter_code
_entity_poly.pdbx_strand_id
1 'polypeptide(L)'
;MVQDDYKELDMLEYGIDDDALNMFLPFYIIDIVKCEEMDIVTVLIGADNPQDLLTDDVREFAKNKAEFKLNAASNLINESDVIVNGQNELPFKLFTFQKNK
;
A
#
# COMPACT_ATOMS: atom_id res chain seq x y z
N MET A 1 -40.51 6.82 -13.16
CA MET A 1 -39.87 6.86 -11.84
C MET A 1 -39.08 5.57 -11.69
N VAL A 2 -37.76 5.65 -11.85
CA VAL A 2 -36.77 4.78 -11.21
C VAL A 2 -35.58 5.71 -10.97
N GLN A 3 -35.43 6.12 -9.72
CA GLN A 3 -34.20 6.68 -9.18
C GLN A 3 -33.20 5.54 -8.91
N ASP A 4 -31.98 5.94 -8.59
CA ASP A 4 -30.92 5.19 -7.89
C ASP A 4 -29.70 4.83 -8.75
N ASP A 5 -28.80 5.81 -8.77
CA ASP A 5 -27.40 5.71 -8.34
C ASP A 5 -26.53 4.57 -8.88
N TYR A 6 -25.74 4.89 -9.91
CA TYR A 6 -24.35 4.45 -9.99
C TYR A 6 -23.47 5.60 -10.49
N LYS A 7 -23.21 6.56 -9.58
CA LYS A 7 -22.07 7.48 -9.65
C LYS A 7 -20.79 6.76 -9.15
N GLU A 8 -20.36 5.71 -9.83
CA GLU A 8 -19.12 4.99 -9.46
C GLU A 8 -18.17 4.82 -10.64
N LEU A 9 -18.12 5.83 -11.52
CA LEU A 9 -17.08 5.91 -12.53
C LEU A 9 -16.53 7.34 -12.58
N ASP A 10 -16.13 7.86 -11.42
CA ASP A 10 -15.01 8.80 -11.38
C ASP A 10 -13.75 7.99 -11.74
N MET A 11 -13.66 7.74 -13.05
CA MET A 11 -12.44 7.43 -13.76
C MET A 11 -11.54 8.66 -13.61
N LEU A 12 -10.88 8.78 -12.45
CA LEU A 12 -9.58 9.42 -12.33
C LEU A 12 -8.69 8.74 -13.38
N GLU A 13 -8.54 9.26 -14.61
CA GLU A 13 -7.79 10.48 -14.92
C GLU A 13 -6.65 10.61 -13.91
N TYR A 14 -5.53 9.92 -14.16
CA TYR A 14 -4.17 10.43 -14.07
C TYR A 14 -3.16 9.28 -14.23
N GLY A 15 -2.47 9.25 -15.39
CA GLY A 15 -1.11 8.72 -15.51
C GLY A 15 -0.94 7.21 -15.70
N ILE A 16 -0.72 6.79 -16.95
CA ILE A 16 0.16 5.70 -17.39
C ILE A 16 0.47 4.60 -16.34
N ASP A 17 -0.22 3.47 -16.44
CA ASP A 17 0.30 2.09 -16.33
C ASP A 17 1.42 1.78 -15.29
N ASP A 18 1.34 2.28 -14.05
CA ASP A 18 2.14 1.70 -12.96
C ASP A 18 1.65 0.28 -12.58
N ASP A 19 0.41 -0.07 -12.94
CA ASP A 19 -0.16 -1.41 -12.72
C ASP A 19 0.43 -2.47 -13.67
N ALA A 20 0.90 -2.10 -14.87
CA ALA A 20 1.58 -3.03 -15.77
C ALA A 20 2.97 -3.44 -15.25
N LEU A 21 3.63 -2.57 -14.49
CA LEU A 21 4.90 -2.85 -13.81
C LEU A 21 4.70 -3.64 -12.50
N ASN A 22 3.58 -3.43 -11.80
CA ASN A 22 3.21 -4.22 -10.61
C ASN A 22 2.80 -5.66 -10.95
N MET A 23 2.47 -5.98 -12.21
CA MET A 23 2.05 -7.32 -12.64
C MET A 23 3.16 -8.39 -12.54
N PHE A 24 4.41 -7.98 -12.26
CA PHE A 24 5.57 -8.88 -12.13
C PHE A 24 6.23 -8.84 -10.74
N LEU A 25 5.74 -8.03 -9.81
CA LEU A 25 6.28 -8.01 -8.46
C LEU A 25 5.72 -9.21 -7.68
N PRO A 26 6.55 -9.91 -6.89
CA PRO A 26 6.08 -11.03 -6.08
C PRO A 26 5.27 -10.60 -4.84
N PHE A 27 4.96 -9.30 -4.72
CA PHE A 27 4.22 -8.68 -3.62
C PHE A 27 3.30 -7.57 -4.14
N TYR A 28 2.25 -7.25 -3.39
CA TYR A 28 1.25 -6.27 -3.76
C TYR A 28 0.66 -5.54 -2.54
N ILE A 29 0.09 -4.36 -2.76
CA ILE A 29 -0.58 -3.60 -1.71
C ILE A 29 -1.90 -4.28 -1.35
N ILE A 30 -2.07 -4.63 -0.07
CA ILE A 30 -3.35 -5.09 0.47
C ILE A 30 -4.22 -3.88 0.81
N ASP A 31 -3.64 -2.91 1.54
CA ASP A 31 -4.37 -1.74 2.04
C ASP A 31 -3.42 -0.57 2.32
N ILE A 32 -3.97 0.65 2.30
CA ILE A 32 -3.27 1.87 2.72
C ILE A 32 -4.18 2.70 3.60
N VAL A 33 -3.79 2.85 4.87
CA VAL A 33 -4.54 3.60 5.88
C VAL A 33 -3.84 4.92 6.15
N LYS A 34 -4.52 6.04 5.92
CA LYS A 34 -4.02 7.39 6.23
C LYS A 34 -4.73 7.97 7.45
N CYS A 35 -3.94 8.49 8.39
CA CYS A 35 -4.42 9.28 9.51
C CYS A 35 -4.16 10.77 9.23
N GLU A 36 -5.21 11.49 8.79
CA GLU A 36 -5.12 12.91 8.42
C GLU A 36 -4.70 13.81 9.59
N GLU A 37 -5.09 13.47 10.82
CA GLU A 37 -4.78 14.28 12.01
C GLU A 37 -3.29 14.22 12.40
N MET A 38 -2.57 13.19 11.97
CA MET A 38 -1.19 12.91 12.41
C MET A 38 -0.17 12.93 11.27
N ASP A 39 -0.59 13.16 10.01
CA ASP A 39 0.25 13.02 8.81
C ASP A 39 0.99 11.65 8.75
N ILE A 40 0.27 10.58 9.13
CA ILE A 40 0.79 9.21 9.16
C ILE A 40 0.07 8.37 8.11
N VAL A 41 0.81 7.53 7.40
CA VAL A 41 0.28 6.50 6.49
C VAL A 41 0.84 5.14 6.87
N THR A 42 -0.03 4.15 6.99
CA THR A 42 0.35 2.74 7.13
C THR A 42 0.02 2.01 5.84
N VAL A 43 1.02 1.36 5.26
CA VAL A 43 0.92 0.55 4.05
C VAL A 43 1.00 -0.92 4.44
N LEU A 44 0.00 -1.71 4.05
CA LEU A 44 0.00 -3.16 4.17
C LEU A 44 0.40 -3.78 2.83
N ILE A 45 1.45 -4.61 2.86
CA ILE A 45 1.91 -5.35 1.69
C ILE A 45 1.76 -6.84 1.95
N GLY A 46 1.20 -7.54 0.96
CA GLY A 46 1.06 -8.99 0.94
C GLY A 46 1.87 -9.65 -0.15
N ALA A 47 2.17 -10.92 0.02
CA ALA A 47 2.86 -11.75 -0.97
C ALA A 47 2.44 -13.22 -0.82
N ASP A 48 2.44 -13.97 -1.92
CA ASP A 48 2.15 -15.41 -1.88
C ASP A 48 3.21 -16.20 -1.10
N ASN A 49 4.48 -15.76 -1.15
CA ASN A 49 5.58 -16.33 -0.40
C ASN A 49 6.08 -15.31 0.66
N PRO A 50 6.09 -15.68 1.97
CA PRO A 50 6.56 -14.80 3.03
C PRO A 50 7.97 -14.26 2.85
N GLN A 51 8.84 -14.97 2.13
CA GLN A 51 10.22 -14.55 1.88
C GLN A 51 10.30 -13.30 1.00
N ASP A 52 9.33 -13.09 0.11
CA ASP A 52 9.34 -11.94 -0.79
C ASP A 52 9.13 -10.63 -0.02
N LEU A 53 8.42 -10.68 1.11
CA LEU A 53 8.20 -9.56 2.05
C LEU A 53 9.44 -9.14 2.86
N LEU A 54 10.54 -9.90 2.77
CA LEU A 54 11.79 -9.62 3.47
C LEU A 54 12.80 -8.84 2.62
N THR A 55 12.48 -8.59 1.35
CA THR A 55 13.36 -7.87 0.42
C THR A 55 13.33 -6.37 0.67
N ASP A 56 14.42 -5.67 0.33
CA ASP A 56 14.49 -4.20 0.43
C ASP A 56 13.52 -3.53 -0.56
N ASP A 57 13.21 -4.20 -1.68
CA ASP A 57 12.27 -3.72 -2.70
C ASP A 57 10.87 -3.48 -2.12
N VAL A 58 10.43 -4.31 -1.18
CA VAL A 58 9.12 -4.17 -0.50
C VAL A 58 9.08 -2.87 0.31
N ARG A 59 10.18 -2.53 1.00
CA ARG A 59 10.27 -1.30 1.79
C ARG A 59 10.25 -0.09 0.88
N GLU A 60 10.99 -0.11 -0.23
CA GLU A 60 10.98 0.96 -1.22
C GLU A 60 9.60 1.14 -1.85
N PHE A 61 8.94 0.04 -2.21
CA PHE A 61 7.58 0.05 -2.72
C PHE A 61 6.58 0.64 -1.72
N ALA A 62 6.64 0.22 -0.45
CA ALA A 62 5.82 0.76 0.63
C ALA A 62 6.02 2.28 0.77
N LYS A 63 7.29 2.72 0.76
CA LYS A 63 7.65 4.13 0.89
C LYS A 63 7.10 4.95 -0.27
N ASN A 64 7.28 4.49 -1.51
CA ASN A 64 6.77 5.20 -2.70
C ASN A 64 5.25 5.38 -2.64
N LYS A 65 4.51 4.34 -2.19
CA LYS A 65 3.05 4.45 -2.01
C LYS A 65 2.67 5.37 -0.87
N ALA A 66 3.41 5.36 0.24
CA ALA A 66 3.17 6.26 1.36
C ALA A 66 3.43 7.73 0.99
N GLU A 67 4.54 8.03 0.33
CA GLU A 67 4.88 9.39 -0.12
C GLU A 67 3.88 9.93 -1.14
N PHE A 68 3.39 9.07 -2.04
CA PHE A 68 2.29 9.40 -2.94
C PHE A 68 1.02 9.77 -2.18
N LYS A 69 0.62 8.99 -1.16
CA LYS A 69 -0.58 9.28 -0.35
C LYS A 69 -0.43 10.48 0.57
N LEU A 70 0.78 10.79 1.03
CA LEU A 70 1.08 11.97 1.85
C LEU A 70 1.32 13.23 1.00
N ASN A 71 1.53 13.07 -0.30
CA ASN A 71 2.00 14.11 -1.23
C ASN A 71 3.25 14.85 -0.68
N ALA A 72 4.17 14.09 -0.10
CA ALA A 72 5.37 14.60 0.55
C ALA A 72 6.36 13.47 0.87
N ALA A 73 7.62 13.83 1.06
CA ALA A 73 8.63 12.90 1.57
C ALA A 73 8.21 12.37 2.96
N SER A 74 8.53 11.10 3.22
CA SER A 74 8.16 10.44 4.46
C SER A 74 9.31 9.62 5.04
N ASN A 75 9.28 9.45 6.36
CA ASN A 75 10.20 8.60 7.10
C ASN A 75 9.46 7.38 7.63
N LEU A 76 10.07 6.20 7.49
CA LEU A 76 9.60 4.98 8.12
C LEU A 76 9.73 5.12 9.65
N ILE A 77 8.63 4.99 10.37
CA ILE A 77 8.58 5.07 11.83
C ILE A 77 8.28 3.72 12.48
N ASN A 78 7.67 2.79 11.74
CA ASN A 78 7.44 1.43 12.21
C ASN A 78 7.45 0.44 11.05
N GLU A 79 8.02 -0.74 11.30
CA GLU A 79 8.03 -1.87 10.39
C GLU A 79 7.67 -3.11 11.22
N SER A 80 6.61 -3.82 10.85
CA SER A 80 6.23 -5.06 11.53
C SER A 80 7.10 -6.23 11.08
N ASP A 81 7.13 -7.30 11.87
CA ASP A 81 7.52 -8.62 11.36
C ASP A 81 6.54 -9.09 10.27
N VAL A 82 6.94 -10.11 9.51
CA VAL A 82 6.03 -10.79 8.57
C VAL A 82 5.01 -11.59 9.37
N ILE A 83 3.74 -11.30 9.13
CA ILE A 83 2.60 -11.96 9.79
C ILE A 83 2.06 -13.05 8.87
N VAL A 84 2.00 -14.28 9.37
CA VAL A 84 1.43 -15.44 8.67
C VAL A 84 0.35 -16.04 9.56
N ASN A 85 -0.91 -15.78 9.25
CA ASN A 85 -2.04 -16.09 10.14
C ASN A 85 -2.71 -17.47 9.91
N GLY A 86 -2.17 -18.32 9.03
CA GLY A 86 -2.69 -19.67 8.83
C GLY A 86 -2.44 -20.19 7.41
N GLN A 87 -2.84 -21.43 7.13
CA GLN A 87 -2.56 -22.11 5.86
C GLN A 87 -3.22 -21.47 4.63
N ASN A 88 -4.22 -20.60 4.80
CA ASN A 88 -4.97 -19.96 3.70
C ASN A 88 -4.96 -18.43 3.79
N GLU A 89 -4.23 -17.84 4.73
CA GLU A 89 -4.15 -16.38 4.85
C GLU A 89 -2.89 -15.89 4.17
N LEU A 90 -3.04 -14.82 3.39
CA LEU A 90 -1.94 -14.17 2.70
C LEU A 90 -0.94 -13.64 3.74
N PRO A 91 0.33 -14.06 3.69
CA PRO A 91 1.40 -13.42 4.45
C PRO A 91 1.43 -11.92 4.18
N PHE A 92 1.60 -11.12 5.23
CA PHE A 92 1.64 -9.67 5.08
C PHE A 92 2.62 -8.99 6.04
N LYS A 93 2.94 -7.74 5.72
CA LYS A 93 3.82 -6.89 6.51
C LYS A 93 3.32 -5.45 6.48
N LEU A 94 3.42 -4.76 7.62
CA LEU A 94 3.00 -3.38 7.77
C LEU A 94 4.20 -2.44 7.81
N PHE A 95 4.07 -1.33 7.10
CA PHE A 95 5.02 -0.24 7.11
C PHE A 95 4.29 1.06 7.45
N THR A 96 4.68 1.70 8.55
CA THR A 96 4.10 2.98 8.95
C THR A 96 5.10 4.10 8.69
N PHE A 97 4.65 5.11 7.96
CA PHE A 97 5.41 6.27 7.56
C PHE A 97 4.80 7.54 8.15
N GLN A 98 5.66 8.49 8.50
CA GLN A 98 5.28 9.83 8.92
C GLN A 98 5.84 10.85 7.93
N LYS A 99 5.03 11.84 7.58
CA LYS A 99 5.44 12.96 6.73
C LYS A 99 6.61 13.74 7.34
N ASN A 100 7.56 14.12 6.50
CA ASN A 100 8.66 14.98 6.90
C ASN A 100 8.16 16.42 7.06
N LYS A 101 8.53 17.07 8.17
CA LYS A 101 8.21 18.48 8.45
C LYS A 101 9.19 19.43 7.75
#